data_AF-U3GZ74-F1
#
_entry.id   AF-U3GZ74-F1
#
_cell.length_a   1.000
_cell.length_b   1.000
_cell.length_c   1.000
_cell.angle_alpha   90.00
_cell.angle_beta   90.00
_cell.angle_gamma   90.00
#
_symmetry.space_group_name_H-M   'P 1'
#
loop_
_entity.id
_entity.type
_entity.pdbx_description
1 polymer ?
#
loop_
_entity_poly.entity_id
_entity_poly.type
_entity_poly.pdbx_seq_one_letter_code
_entity_poly.pdbx_strand_id
1 'polypeptide(L)'
;MAKKSRTSRSGLVAAAACGVAVGTAFGTFVLSPNLPGGALQESHDAVVALEQSEQEARIAKAQASTADSYIEASSTKFVADALKDIPVVVMTTDDADADDVASVDTLLQASGASVVGRIGLTEKFFQQDSAEALKSIVANTLPAGAQLSVDNLDPGTHAGEALGAALLTDAEGKPMADEQERALLLNALQQAGFMNIEGAKDAARVAIIITGEQQHEDNSDVISPYAETNLGRLALGMNERGSGVVLAGRINTAADGGAIDVVRTAQERDSGSAQGAIRGVSTIDSVNMVYGQIGVILSARDQLLGKFGAYGAAESAEAAGP
;
A
#
# COMPACT_ATOMS: atom_id res chain seq x y z
N MET A 1 -32.87 -33.42 -41.11
CA MET A 1 -33.28 -32.99 -39.76
C MET A 1 -32.09 -32.29 -39.11
N ALA A 2 -32.28 -31.02 -38.74
CA ALA A 2 -31.25 -30.10 -38.31
C ALA A 2 -30.68 -30.44 -36.92
N LYS A 3 -29.36 -30.27 -36.73
CA LYS A 3 -28.76 -30.18 -35.39
C LYS A 3 -28.10 -28.83 -35.23
N LYS A 4 -28.59 -28.15 -34.20
CA LYS A 4 -28.57 -26.72 -33.88
C LYS A 4 -27.18 -26.31 -33.38
N SER A 5 -26.50 -25.37 -34.06
CA SER A 5 -25.32 -24.70 -33.51
C SER A 5 -25.76 -23.75 -32.39
N ARG A 6 -25.15 -23.88 -31.22
CA ARG A 6 -25.25 -22.92 -30.12
C ARG A 6 -24.08 -21.96 -30.25
N THR A 7 -24.35 -20.77 -30.77
CA THR A 7 -23.45 -19.62 -30.68
C THR A 7 -23.52 -19.08 -29.25
N SER A 8 -22.47 -19.26 -28.44
CA SER A 8 -22.31 -18.52 -27.19
C SER A 8 -21.85 -17.11 -27.52
N ARG A 9 -22.68 -16.11 -27.19
CA ARG A 9 -22.28 -14.71 -27.20
C ARG A 9 -21.29 -14.49 -26.06
N SER A 10 -20.00 -14.40 -26.38
CA SER A 10 -19.01 -13.82 -25.50
C SER A 10 -19.25 -12.32 -25.47
N GLY A 11 -19.72 -11.80 -24.33
CA GLY A 11 -19.81 -10.37 -24.08
C GLY A 11 -18.40 -9.83 -23.88
N LEU A 12 -17.91 -9.05 -24.84
CA LEU A 12 -16.72 -8.22 -24.69
C LEU A 12 -17.11 -7.03 -23.81
N VAL A 13 -16.59 -6.96 -22.59
CA VAL A 13 -16.56 -5.71 -21.81
C VAL A 13 -15.41 -4.91 -22.40
N ALA A 14 -15.73 -3.96 -23.27
CA ALA A 14 -14.77 -2.99 -23.75
C ALA A 14 -14.54 -1.96 -22.63
N ALA A 15 -13.37 -2.01 -21.99
CA ALA A 15 -12.91 -0.92 -21.14
C ALA A 15 -12.61 0.29 -22.04
N ALA A 16 -13.39 1.35 -21.90
CA ALA A 16 -13.17 2.60 -22.60
C ALA A 16 -12.20 3.46 -21.78
N ALA A 17 -10.92 3.48 -22.17
CA ALA A 17 -9.97 4.45 -21.67
C ALA A 17 -10.18 5.78 -22.41
N CYS A 18 -10.86 6.74 -21.77
CA CYS A 18 -10.97 8.11 -22.29
C CYS A 18 -9.86 8.98 -21.71
N GLY A 19 -8.75 9.12 -22.46
CA GLY A 19 -7.75 10.15 -22.19
C GLY A 19 -8.21 11.49 -22.78
N VAL A 20 -8.50 12.47 -21.92
CA VAL A 20 -8.84 13.83 -22.36
C VAL A 20 -7.54 14.62 -22.52
N ALA A 21 -7.11 14.82 -23.77
CA ALA A 21 -6.02 15.74 -24.08
C ALA A 21 -6.58 17.16 -24.26
N VAL A 22 -6.42 18.02 -23.24
CA VAL A 22 -6.72 19.46 -23.36
C VAL A 22 -5.57 20.15 -24.09
N GLY A 23 -5.63 20.16 -25.42
CA GLY A 23 -4.72 20.91 -26.29
C GLY A 23 -5.40 22.19 -26.79
N THR A 24 -4.99 23.35 -26.27
CA THR A 24 -5.50 24.66 -26.68
C THR A 24 -5.21 24.95 -28.17
N ALA A 25 -6.26 25.17 -28.97
CA ALA A 25 -6.16 25.78 -30.29
C ALA A 25 -7.05 27.04 -30.37
N PHE A 26 -6.47 28.19 -30.06
CA PHE A 26 -7.04 29.49 -30.41
C PHE A 26 -6.60 29.90 -31.82
N GLY A 27 -7.55 30.27 -32.67
CA GLY A 27 -7.32 30.93 -33.98
C GLY A 27 -7.65 30.01 -35.15
N THR A 28 -8.84 30.04 -35.72
CA THR A 28 -9.30 31.16 -36.56
C THR A 28 -10.83 31.10 -36.71
N PHE A 29 -11.49 32.21 -36.44
CA PHE A 29 -12.92 32.39 -36.63
C PHE A 29 -13.19 32.63 -38.13
N VAL A 30 -13.67 31.60 -38.84
CA VAL A 30 -14.35 31.80 -40.13
C VAL A 30 -15.74 31.19 -40.02
N LEU A 31 -16.74 32.05 -40.20
CA LEU A 31 -18.16 31.77 -40.09
C LEU A 31 -18.56 30.47 -40.82
N SER A 32 -19.20 29.56 -40.10
CA SER A 32 -20.17 28.62 -40.66
C SER A 32 -21.16 28.23 -39.57
N PRO A 33 -22.38 28.82 -39.56
CA PRO A 33 -23.42 28.40 -38.64
C PRO A 33 -24.01 27.07 -39.13
N ASN A 34 -24.18 26.12 -38.19
CA ASN A 34 -24.97 24.88 -38.33
C ASN A 34 -24.38 23.75 -39.18
N LEU A 35 -23.22 23.21 -38.77
CA LEU A 35 -22.88 21.81 -39.04
C LEU A 35 -23.13 20.98 -37.77
N PRO A 36 -24.02 19.96 -37.80
CA PRO A 36 -24.08 18.95 -36.76
C PRO A 36 -22.69 18.32 -36.58
N GLY A 37 -22.14 18.36 -35.37
CA GLY A 37 -20.79 17.84 -35.07
C GLY A 37 -19.62 18.83 -35.21
N GLY A 38 -19.89 20.16 -35.24
CA GLY A 38 -18.82 21.15 -35.12
C GLY A 38 -18.24 21.23 -33.71
N ALA A 39 -17.00 21.73 -33.58
CA ALA A 39 -16.25 21.85 -32.31
C ALA A 39 -17.02 22.53 -31.15
N LEU A 40 -18.01 23.38 -31.46
CA LEU A 40 -18.88 24.01 -30.46
C LEU A 40 -19.93 23.04 -29.87
N GLN A 41 -20.44 22.10 -30.66
CA GLN A 41 -21.35 21.04 -30.17
C GLN A 41 -20.56 20.00 -29.36
N GLU A 42 -19.37 19.63 -29.83
CA GLU A 42 -18.45 18.73 -29.11
C GLU A 42 -18.01 19.36 -27.77
N SER A 43 -17.75 20.67 -27.73
CA SER A 43 -17.49 21.40 -26.48
C SER A 43 -18.70 21.41 -25.53
N HIS A 44 -19.91 21.56 -26.05
CA HIS A 44 -21.13 21.53 -25.24
C HIS A 44 -21.38 20.13 -24.66
N ASP A 45 -21.24 19.07 -25.46
CA ASP A 45 -21.46 17.69 -25.02
C ASP A 45 -20.38 17.28 -24.00
N ALA A 46 -19.14 17.74 -24.16
CA ALA A 46 -18.07 17.54 -23.17
C ALA A 46 -18.37 18.26 -21.84
N VAL A 47 -18.91 19.48 -21.87
CA VAL A 47 -19.32 20.21 -20.65
C VAL A 47 -20.46 19.47 -19.94
N VAL A 48 -21.47 19.03 -20.67
CA VAL A 48 -22.59 18.26 -20.09
C VAL A 48 -22.09 16.93 -19.49
N ALA A 49 -21.19 16.22 -20.17
CA ALA A 49 -20.60 14.98 -19.66
C ALA A 49 -19.75 15.23 -18.40
N LEU A 50 -19.01 16.33 -18.35
CA LEU A 50 -18.24 16.73 -17.17
C LEU A 50 -19.16 17.04 -15.98
N GLU A 51 -20.21 17.85 -16.19
CA GLU A 51 -21.19 18.16 -15.14
C GLU A 51 -21.88 16.91 -14.59
N GLN A 52 -22.21 15.96 -15.47
CA GLN A 52 -22.80 14.67 -15.08
C GLN A 52 -21.80 13.82 -14.27
N SER A 53 -20.56 13.68 -14.76
CA SER A 53 -19.51 12.94 -14.05
C SER A 53 -19.21 13.53 -12.67
N GLU A 54 -19.12 14.85 -12.57
CA GLU A 54 -18.96 15.52 -11.27
C GLU A 54 -20.16 15.29 -10.34
N GLN A 55 -21.38 15.29 -10.88
CA GLN A 55 -22.57 14.99 -10.09
C GLN A 55 -22.57 13.55 -9.57
N GLU A 56 -22.23 12.57 -10.42
CA GLU A 56 -22.09 11.17 -10.04
C GLU A 56 -21.00 10.99 -8.98
N ALA A 57 -19.84 11.61 -9.16
CA ALA A 57 -18.75 11.58 -8.18
C ALA A 57 -19.16 12.17 -6.83
N ARG A 58 -19.90 13.29 -6.82
CA ARG A 58 -20.45 13.89 -5.59
C ARG A 58 -21.44 12.94 -4.89
N ILE A 59 -22.33 12.31 -5.64
CA ILE A 59 -23.31 11.35 -5.08
C ILE A 59 -22.59 10.13 -4.49
N ALA A 60 -21.65 9.54 -5.23
CA ALA A 60 -20.87 8.40 -4.78
C ALA A 60 -20.07 8.73 -3.51
N LYS A 61 -19.40 9.89 -3.48
CA LYS A 61 -18.67 10.36 -2.30
C LYS A 61 -19.59 10.54 -1.09
N ALA A 62 -20.78 11.11 -1.27
CA ALA A 62 -21.74 11.29 -0.18
C ALA A 62 -22.27 9.94 0.35
N GLN A 63 -22.53 8.98 -0.54
CA GLN A 63 -22.94 7.64 -0.15
C GLN A 63 -21.84 6.88 0.59
N ALA A 64 -20.61 6.92 0.08
CA ALA A 64 -19.44 6.31 0.73
C ALA A 64 -19.19 6.90 2.12
N SER A 65 -19.19 8.23 2.25
CA SER A 65 -19.03 8.91 3.54
C SER A 65 -20.16 8.55 4.53
N THR A 66 -21.39 8.41 4.06
CA THR A 66 -22.51 7.98 4.91
C THR A 66 -22.32 6.54 5.39
N ALA A 67 -21.92 5.63 4.49
CA ALA A 67 -21.65 4.24 4.84
C ALA A 67 -20.51 4.15 5.87
N ASP A 68 -19.43 4.90 5.67
CA ASP A 68 -18.30 4.94 6.59
C ASP A 68 -18.69 5.46 7.98
N SER A 69 -19.46 6.54 8.06
CA SER A 69 -19.95 7.05 9.36
C SER A 69 -20.80 6.04 10.12
N TYR A 70 -21.51 5.16 9.41
CA TYR A 70 -22.28 4.08 10.03
C TYR A 70 -21.36 2.96 10.56
N ILE A 71 -20.30 2.62 9.82
CA ILE A 71 -19.29 1.63 10.23
C ILE A 71 -18.48 2.15 11.43
N GLU A 72 -18.13 3.44 11.42
CA GLU A 72 -17.34 4.12 12.45
C GLU A 72 -17.95 3.95 13.85
N ALA A 73 -19.29 4.04 13.96
CA ALA A 73 -20.00 3.85 15.21
C ALA A 73 -19.77 2.47 15.88
N SER A 74 -19.29 1.48 15.13
CA SER A 74 -18.99 0.13 15.60
C SER A 74 -17.56 -0.34 15.31
N SER A 75 -16.69 0.52 14.79
CA SER A 75 -15.32 0.16 14.32
C SER A 75 -14.51 -0.55 15.40
N THR A 76 -14.47 0.00 16.62
CA THR A 76 -13.76 -0.58 17.76
C THR A 76 -14.29 -1.96 18.17
N LYS A 77 -15.58 -2.23 17.97
CA LYS A 77 -16.16 -3.56 18.26
C LYS A 77 -15.78 -4.59 17.21
N PHE A 78 -15.57 -4.19 15.96
CA PHE A 78 -15.15 -5.10 14.90
C PHE A 78 -13.72 -5.61 15.10
N VAL A 79 -12.87 -4.80 15.72
CA VAL A 79 -11.46 -5.13 15.97
C VAL A 79 -11.17 -5.62 17.39
N ALA A 80 -12.17 -5.61 18.29
CA ALA A 80 -11.99 -5.96 19.69
C ALA A 80 -11.34 -7.34 19.87
N ASP A 81 -10.30 -7.40 20.71
CA ASP A 81 -9.46 -8.57 20.99
C ASP A 81 -8.80 -9.21 19.74
N ALA A 82 -8.86 -8.59 18.55
CA ALA A 82 -8.30 -9.17 17.32
C ALA A 82 -6.77 -9.33 17.36
N LEU A 83 -6.08 -8.47 18.12
CA LEU A 83 -4.63 -8.49 18.31
C LEU A 83 -4.25 -8.51 19.79
N LYS A 84 -5.09 -9.10 20.64
CA LYS A 84 -4.89 -9.12 22.09
C LYS A 84 -3.50 -9.63 22.47
N ASP A 85 -2.76 -8.79 23.19
CA ASP A 85 -1.40 -9.06 23.69
C ASP A 85 -0.38 -9.39 22.59
N ILE A 86 -0.69 -9.07 21.32
CA ILE A 86 0.21 -9.29 20.19
C ILE A 86 1.17 -8.08 20.08
N PRO A 87 2.50 -8.31 20.10
CA PRO A 87 3.49 -7.30 19.80
C PRO A 87 3.38 -6.80 18.36
N VAL A 88 3.17 -5.50 18.17
CA VAL A 88 3.07 -4.84 16.86
C VAL A 88 4.12 -3.75 16.75
N VAL A 89 4.78 -3.65 15.60
CA VAL A 89 5.57 -2.47 15.23
C VAL A 89 4.82 -1.70 14.15
N VAL A 90 4.66 -0.40 14.34
CA VAL A 90 4.05 0.50 13.35
C VAL A 90 5.17 1.27 12.66
N MET A 91 5.16 1.25 11.33
CA MET A 91 6.11 1.96 10.49
C MET A 91 5.34 2.95 9.62
N THR A 92 5.82 4.17 9.49
CA THR A 92 5.19 5.20 8.65
C THR A 92 6.21 5.77 7.68
N THR A 93 5.82 6.07 6.46
CA THR A 93 6.64 6.91 5.57
C THR A 93 6.54 8.39 5.98
N ASP A 94 7.45 9.22 5.49
CA ASP A 94 7.50 10.64 5.81
C ASP A 94 6.25 11.41 5.34
N ASP A 95 5.66 10.96 4.23
CA ASP A 95 4.45 11.49 3.62
C ASP A 95 3.15 10.85 4.15
N ALA A 96 3.23 9.93 5.12
CA ALA A 96 2.04 9.30 5.69
C ALA A 96 1.13 10.35 6.34
N ASP A 97 -0.15 10.33 5.98
CA ASP A 97 -1.12 11.26 6.54
C ASP A 97 -1.34 11.00 8.04
N ALA A 98 -1.20 12.04 8.85
CA ALA A 98 -1.27 11.95 10.30
C ALA A 98 -2.64 11.47 10.80
N ASP A 99 -3.73 11.80 10.12
CA ASP A 99 -5.08 11.38 10.49
C ASP A 99 -5.29 9.89 10.22
N ASP A 100 -4.72 9.37 9.13
CA ASP A 100 -4.75 7.94 8.79
C ASP A 100 -3.96 7.13 9.84
N VAL A 101 -2.77 7.60 10.21
CA VAL A 101 -1.94 6.99 11.26
C VAL A 101 -2.65 7.00 12.62
N ALA A 102 -3.21 8.15 13.03
CA ALA A 102 -3.91 8.28 14.30
C ALA A 102 -5.16 7.39 14.39
N SER A 103 -5.87 7.23 13.28
CA SER A 103 -7.05 6.37 13.20
C SER A 103 -6.69 4.88 13.35
N VAL A 104 -5.63 4.43 12.65
CA VAL A 104 -5.10 3.06 12.82
C VAL A 104 -4.59 2.84 14.24
N ASP A 105 -3.90 3.80 14.84
CA ASP A 105 -3.42 3.72 16.23
C ASP A 105 -4.58 3.57 17.23
N THR A 106 -5.70 4.26 16.99
CA THR A 106 -6.91 4.14 17.82
C THR A 106 -7.50 2.72 17.73
N LEU A 107 -7.56 2.14 16.54
CA LEU A 107 -8.05 0.78 16.35
C LEU A 107 -7.08 -0.28 16.88
N LEU A 108 -5.76 -0.06 16.80
CA LEU A 108 -4.75 -0.91 17.44
C LEU A 108 -4.98 -1.00 18.94
N GLN A 109 -5.20 0.14 19.60
CA GLN A 109 -5.52 0.17 21.04
C GLN A 109 -6.83 -0.60 21.34
N ALA A 110 -7.88 -0.37 20.55
CA ALA A 110 -9.16 -1.07 20.71
C ALA A 110 -9.05 -2.59 20.49
N SER A 111 -8.10 -3.03 19.66
CA SER A 111 -7.86 -4.46 19.37
C SER A 111 -7.07 -5.21 20.44
N GLY A 112 -6.51 -4.48 21.42
CA GLY A 112 -5.64 -5.04 22.46
C GLY A 112 -4.21 -5.30 22.01
N ALA A 113 -3.77 -4.72 20.89
CA ALA A 113 -2.40 -4.81 20.41
C ALA A 113 -1.41 -4.18 21.40
N SER A 114 -0.23 -4.79 21.54
CA SER A 114 0.91 -4.23 22.26
C SER A 114 1.85 -3.55 21.28
N VAL A 115 1.74 -2.23 21.10
CA VAL A 115 2.64 -1.51 20.19
C VAL A 115 4.03 -1.38 20.83
N VAL A 116 4.97 -2.19 20.36
CA VAL A 116 6.34 -2.28 20.91
C VAL A 116 7.30 -1.27 20.29
N GLY A 117 6.94 -0.68 19.14
CA GLY A 117 7.72 0.37 18.51
C GLY A 117 6.94 1.14 17.45
N ARG A 118 7.29 2.42 17.29
CA ARG A 118 6.88 3.29 16.18
C ARG A 118 8.13 3.74 15.44
N ILE A 119 8.11 3.63 14.13
CA ILE A 119 9.24 3.90 13.26
C ILE A 119 8.80 4.82 12.12
N GLY A 120 9.33 6.03 12.07
CA GLY A 120 9.13 6.93 10.94
C GLY A 120 10.28 6.77 9.94
N LEU A 121 9.99 6.24 8.76
CA LEU A 121 10.94 6.14 7.63
C LEU A 121 11.00 7.50 6.94
N THR A 122 12.19 8.12 6.95
CA THR A 122 12.41 9.42 6.31
C THR A 122 12.42 9.29 4.79
N GLU A 123 12.23 10.38 4.06
CA GLU A 123 12.38 10.41 2.60
C GLU A 123 13.72 9.82 2.15
N LYS A 124 14.80 10.10 2.89
CA LYS A 124 16.16 9.62 2.63
C LYS A 124 16.22 8.09 2.52
N PHE A 125 15.32 7.35 3.16
CA PHE A 125 15.26 5.90 3.05
C PHE A 125 15.01 5.43 1.61
N PHE A 126 14.28 6.22 0.84
CA PHE A 126 13.80 5.85 -0.49
C PHE A 126 14.46 6.64 -1.62
N GLN A 127 15.45 7.49 -1.31
CA GLN A 127 16.19 8.27 -2.30
C GLN A 127 17.33 7.48 -2.94
N GLN A 128 17.54 7.70 -4.24
CA GLN A 128 18.60 7.02 -4.99
C GLN A 128 20.01 7.42 -4.53
N ASP A 129 20.19 8.68 -4.14
CA ASP A 129 21.49 9.23 -3.72
C ASP A 129 22.00 8.61 -2.40
N SER A 130 21.10 8.11 -1.56
CA SER A 130 21.41 7.49 -0.27
C SER A 130 21.37 5.96 -0.30
N ALA A 131 21.00 5.36 -1.43
CA ALA A 131 20.84 3.91 -1.60
C ALA A 131 22.11 3.10 -1.24
N GLU A 132 23.27 3.57 -1.67
CA GLU A 132 24.55 2.88 -1.38
C GLU A 132 24.91 2.97 0.11
N ALA A 133 24.65 4.13 0.73
CA ALA A 133 24.85 4.31 2.16
C ALA A 133 23.90 3.42 2.98
N LEU A 134 22.63 3.32 2.57
CA LEU A 134 21.65 2.43 3.19
C LEU A 134 22.12 0.98 3.13
N LYS A 135 22.50 0.49 1.94
CA LYS A 135 23.04 -0.86 1.76
C LYS A 135 24.28 -1.13 2.60
N SER A 136 25.21 -0.18 2.64
CA SER A 136 26.43 -0.32 3.43
C SER A 136 26.13 -0.47 4.92
N ILE A 137 25.21 0.33 5.47
CA ILE A 137 24.81 0.22 6.88
C ILE A 137 24.16 -1.14 7.13
N VAL A 138 23.19 -1.52 6.29
CA VAL A 138 22.47 -2.79 6.41
C VAL A 138 23.44 -3.98 6.37
N ALA A 139 24.38 -4.01 5.43
CA ALA A 139 25.35 -5.09 5.32
C ALA A 139 26.31 -5.19 6.52
N ASN A 140 26.64 -4.05 7.16
CA ASN A 140 27.57 -4.00 8.28
C ASN A 140 26.91 -4.19 9.65
N THR A 141 25.58 -4.12 9.73
CA THR A 141 24.81 -4.21 10.98
C THR A 141 23.76 -5.32 10.97
N LEU A 142 23.87 -6.24 10.00
CA LEU A 142 22.98 -7.39 9.86
C LEU A 142 23.07 -8.32 11.10
N PRO A 143 21.94 -8.69 11.74
CA PRO A 143 21.94 -9.62 12.86
C PRO A 143 22.57 -10.98 12.54
N ALA A 144 23.13 -11.67 13.54
CA ALA A 144 23.75 -12.96 13.32
C ALA A 144 22.73 -13.99 12.82
N GLY A 145 23.07 -14.69 11.73
CA GLY A 145 22.20 -15.71 11.12
C GLY A 145 21.13 -15.15 10.17
N ALA A 146 20.93 -13.83 10.14
CA ALA A 146 20.19 -13.20 9.06
C ALA A 146 20.99 -13.29 7.76
N GLN A 147 20.26 -13.43 6.66
CA GLN A 147 20.81 -13.50 5.31
C GLN A 147 20.13 -12.44 4.48
N LEU A 148 20.88 -11.85 3.56
CA LEU A 148 20.35 -10.98 2.53
C LEU A 148 20.28 -11.76 1.22
N SER A 149 19.29 -11.45 0.39
CA SER A 149 19.13 -12.06 -0.91
C SER A 149 20.35 -11.79 -1.79
N VAL A 150 20.86 -12.83 -2.44
CA VAL A 150 21.95 -12.72 -3.41
C VAL A 150 21.44 -12.44 -4.82
N ASP A 151 20.16 -12.75 -5.07
CA ASP A 151 19.52 -12.60 -6.37
C ASP A 151 18.84 -11.23 -6.50
N ASN A 152 18.36 -10.65 -5.38
CA ASN A 152 17.74 -9.34 -5.32
C ASN A 152 18.65 -8.37 -4.56
N LEU A 153 19.38 -7.54 -5.30
CA LEU A 153 20.37 -6.60 -4.74
C LEU A 153 19.84 -5.18 -4.63
N ASP A 154 18.54 -4.94 -4.72
CA ASP A 154 17.98 -3.60 -4.58
C ASP A 154 17.97 -3.14 -3.10
N PRO A 155 18.13 -1.84 -2.83
CA PRO A 155 18.21 -1.32 -1.46
C PRO A 155 16.96 -1.62 -0.62
N GLY A 156 15.78 -1.50 -1.24
CA GLY A 156 14.50 -1.80 -0.59
C GLY A 156 14.44 -3.24 -0.06
N THR A 157 14.77 -4.23 -0.90
CA THR A 157 14.79 -5.64 -0.51
C THR A 157 15.76 -5.88 0.65
N HIS A 158 17.03 -5.48 0.53
CA HIS A 158 18.04 -5.74 1.58
C HIS A 158 17.70 -5.05 2.89
N ALA A 159 17.24 -3.81 2.84
CA ALA A 159 16.80 -3.10 4.04
C ALA A 159 15.56 -3.78 4.66
N GLY A 160 14.65 -4.28 3.83
CA GLY A 160 13.47 -5.03 4.24
C GLY A 160 13.84 -6.33 4.94
N GLU A 161 14.73 -7.11 4.36
CA GLU A 161 15.22 -8.35 4.97
C GLU A 161 15.92 -8.11 6.31
N ALA A 162 16.78 -7.08 6.38
CA ALA A 162 17.47 -6.74 7.62
C ALA A 162 16.52 -6.25 8.71
N LEU A 163 15.58 -5.35 8.37
CA LEU A 163 14.57 -4.86 9.29
C LEU A 163 13.60 -5.97 9.70
N GLY A 164 13.20 -6.85 8.78
CA GLY A 164 12.38 -8.02 9.07
C GLY A 164 13.07 -8.96 10.07
N ALA A 165 14.35 -9.27 9.84
CA ALA A 165 15.12 -10.10 10.77
C ALA A 165 15.37 -9.42 12.13
N ALA A 166 15.53 -8.09 12.17
CA ALA A 166 15.77 -7.37 13.40
C ALA A 166 14.50 -7.16 14.24
N LEU A 167 13.41 -6.76 13.60
CA LEU A 167 12.17 -6.30 14.23
C LEU A 167 11.13 -7.40 14.40
N LEU A 168 11.10 -8.43 13.54
CA LEU A 168 10.04 -9.42 13.55
C LEU A 168 10.48 -10.75 14.18
N THR A 169 9.51 -11.51 14.67
CA THR A 169 9.73 -12.90 15.09
C THR A 169 9.62 -13.85 13.92
N ASP A 170 10.16 -15.06 14.08
CA ASP A 170 9.85 -16.19 13.23
C ASP A 170 8.38 -16.64 13.34
N ALA A 171 7.99 -17.65 12.56
CA ALA A 171 6.63 -18.19 12.53
C ALA A 171 6.19 -18.81 13.88
N GLU A 172 7.14 -19.30 14.68
CA GLU A 172 6.90 -19.84 16.01
C GLU A 172 6.81 -18.74 17.09
N GLY A 173 7.05 -17.48 16.74
CA GLY A 173 7.00 -16.34 17.66
C GLY A 173 8.30 -16.06 18.40
N LYS A 174 9.43 -16.62 17.97
CA LYS A 174 10.74 -16.36 18.59
C LYS A 174 11.42 -15.16 17.91
N PRO A 175 12.01 -14.22 18.67
CA PRO A 175 12.84 -13.16 18.09
C PRO A 175 13.96 -13.74 17.23
N MET A 176 14.15 -13.18 16.04
CA MET A 176 15.21 -13.61 15.11
C MET A 176 16.56 -12.92 15.37
N ALA A 177 16.52 -11.74 15.99
CA ALA A 177 17.69 -10.99 16.45
C ALA A 177 17.58 -10.72 17.96
N ASP A 178 18.72 -10.73 18.65
CA ASP A 178 18.76 -10.32 20.04
C ASP A 178 18.56 -8.79 20.21
N GLU A 179 18.39 -8.33 21.45
CA GLU A 179 18.16 -6.90 21.73
C GLU A 179 19.34 -6.02 21.31
N GLN A 180 20.58 -6.50 21.44
CA GLN A 180 21.79 -5.73 21.13
C GLN A 180 21.98 -5.61 19.62
N GLU A 181 21.77 -6.70 18.88
CA GLU A 181 21.81 -6.74 17.42
C GLU A 181 20.73 -5.84 16.80
N ARG A 182 19.49 -5.96 17.28
CA ARG A 182 18.40 -5.08 16.86
C ARG A 182 18.72 -3.63 17.15
N ALA A 183 19.17 -3.31 18.37
CA ALA A 183 19.55 -1.95 18.73
C ALA A 183 20.70 -1.42 17.87
N LEU A 184 21.67 -2.25 17.48
CA LEU A 184 22.78 -1.85 16.63
C LEU A 184 22.31 -1.39 15.24
N LEU A 185 21.50 -2.19 14.55
CA LEU A 185 20.95 -1.85 13.23
C LEU A 185 20.09 -0.58 13.30
N LEU A 186 19.14 -0.55 14.24
CA LEU A 186 18.19 0.55 14.40
C LEU A 186 18.90 1.87 14.71
N ASN A 187 19.86 1.87 15.64
CA ASN A 187 20.62 3.07 15.96
C ASN A 187 21.52 3.52 14.80
N ALA A 188 22.10 2.60 14.03
CA ALA A 188 22.92 2.96 12.88
C ALA A 188 22.09 3.64 11.79
N LEU A 189 20.90 3.11 11.48
CA LEU A 189 19.97 3.72 10.53
C LEU A 189 19.44 5.08 11.02
N GLN A 190 19.11 5.19 12.31
CA GLN A 190 18.68 6.46 12.91
C GLN A 190 19.78 7.52 12.90
N GLN A 191 21.02 7.17 13.29
CA GLN A 191 22.17 8.09 13.26
C GLN A 191 22.51 8.56 11.85
N ALA A 192 22.31 7.70 10.86
CA ALA A 192 22.46 8.06 9.45
C ALA A 192 21.26 8.84 8.88
N GLY A 193 20.21 9.07 9.67
CA GLY A 193 19.04 9.86 9.29
C GLY A 193 18.10 9.16 8.31
N PHE A 194 18.07 7.82 8.32
CA PHE A 194 17.15 7.03 7.49
C PHE A 194 15.78 6.84 8.16
N MET A 195 15.74 6.88 9.49
CA MET A 195 14.52 6.63 10.26
C MET A 195 14.55 7.33 11.61
N ASN A 196 13.37 7.60 12.16
CA ASN A 196 13.14 8.03 13.53
C ASN A 196 12.50 6.87 14.29
N ILE A 197 12.93 6.65 15.54
CA ILE A 197 12.54 5.46 16.30
C ILE A 197 12.02 5.86 17.66
N GLU A 198 10.82 5.38 17.98
CA GLU A 198 10.23 5.44 19.31
C GLU A 198 9.96 4.00 19.80
N GLY A 199 10.77 3.52 20.74
CA GLY A 199 10.67 2.14 21.25
C GLY A 199 11.44 1.13 20.40
N ALA A 200 10.79 0.03 20.01
CA ALA A 200 11.34 -1.10 19.26
C ALA A 200 12.45 -1.90 19.99
N LYS A 201 12.38 -1.95 21.33
CA LYS A 201 13.26 -2.82 22.12
C LYS A 201 12.90 -4.29 22.01
N ASP A 202 11.62 -4.61 21.95
CA ASP A 202 11.11 -5.96 21.80
C ASP A 202 10.83 -6.28 20.33
N ALA A 203 10.92 -7.55 19.96
CA ALA A 203 10.51 -8.00 18.64
C ALA A 203 8.97 -7.99 18.50
N ALA A 204 8.48 -7.59 17.34
CA ALA A 204 7.08 -7.61 16.96
C ALA A 204 6.71 -8.94 16.26
N ARG A 205 5.45 -9.35 16.38
CA ARG A 205 4.86 -10.47 15.62
C ARG A 205 4.36 -10.03 14.24
N VAL A 206 4.09 -8.75 14.07
CA VAL A 206 3.60 -8.18 12.81
C VAL A 206 4.07 -6.73 12.66
N ALA A 207 4.48 -6.37 11.46
CA ALA A 207 4.73 -4.99 11.07
C ALA A 207 3.53 -4.43 10.30
N ILE A 208 3.09 -3.23 10.68
CA ILE A 208 2.10 -2.45 9.94
C ILE A 208 2.83 -1.24 9.36
N ILE A 209 2.92 -1.18 8.03
CA ILE A 209 3.51 -0.07 7.30
C ILE A 209 2.38 0.79 6.74
N ILE A 210 2.33 2.06 7.14
CA ILE A 210 1.37 3.04 6.64
C ILE A 210 2.10 4.02 5.75
N THR A 211 1.66 4.17 4.51
CA THR A 211 2.27 5.06 3.53
C THR A 211 1.33 6.15 3.07
N GLY A 212 1.92 7.30 2.77
CA GLY A 212 1.24 8.40 2.12
C GLY A 212 1.02 8.18 0.63
N GLU A 213 0.48 9.22 0.01
CA GLU A 213 0.50 9.39 -1.44
C GLU A 213 1.51 10.49 -1.76
N GLN A 214 2.53 10.19 -2.58
CA GLN A 214 3.51 11.18 -2.99
C GLN A 214 2.83 12.29 -3.81
N GLN A 215 2.55 13.43 -3.17
CA GLN A 215 2.14 14.66 -3.86
C GLN A 215 3.38 15.40 -4.33
N HIS A 216 3.67 15.33 -5.63
CA HIS A 216 4.72 16.15 -6.24
C HIS A 216 4.21 17.59 -6.42
N GLU A 217 4.98 18.57 -5.92
CA GLU A 217 4.66 20.01 -5.98
C GLU A 217 4.54 20.55 -7.43
N ASP A 218 5.00 19.80 -8.43
CA ASP A 218 5.19 20.27 -9.81
C ASP A 218 4.12 19.82 -10.82
N ASN A 219 2.96 19.31 -10.38
CA ASN A 219 1.86 18.88 -11.28
C ASN A 219 2.30 17.82 -12.33
N SER A 220 3.43 17.15 -12.11
CA SER A 220 3.78 15.97 -12.88
C SER A 220 3.08 14.78 -12.25
N ASP A 221 2.13 14.16 -12.97
CA ASP A 221 1.45 12.90 -12.63
C ASP A 221 2.43 11.69 -12.54
N VAL A 222 3.73 11.94 -12.37
CA VAL A 222 4.77 10.92 -12.31
C VAL A 222 5.08 10.66 -10.84
N ILE A 223 4.37 9.68 -10.29
CA ILE A 223 4.79 8.91 -9.12
C ILE A 223 6.30 8.67 -9.24
N SER A 224 7.12 9.00 -8.22
CA SER A 224 8.55 8.65 -8.25
C SER A 224 8.65 7.13 -8.23
N PRO A 225 8.88 6.45 -9.38
CA PRO A 225 8.69 5.01 -9.44
C PRO A 225 9.73 4.31 -8.56
N TYR A 226 10.86 4.98 -8.32
CA TYR A 226 11.94 4.48 -7.49
C TYR A 226 11.56 4.40 -6.01
N ALA A 227 10.92 5.44 -5.44
CA ALA A 227 10.58 5.46 -4.02
C ALA A 227 9.51 4.41 -3.70
N GLU A 228 8.42 4.40 -4.48
CA GLU A 228 7.33 3.43 -4.36
C GLU A 228 7.81 1.99 -4.57
N THR A 229 8.67 1.77 -5.57
CA THR A 229 9.28 0.45 -5.78
C THR A 229 10.10 0.02 -4.58
N ASN A 230 10.94 0.89 -4.02
CA ASN A 230 11.73 0.53 -2.83
C ASN A 230 10.85 0.27 -1.60
N LEU A 231 9.75 0.99 -1.42
CA LEU A 231 8.80 0.74 -0.34
C LEU A 231 8.09 -0.61 -0.49
N GLY A 232 7.60 -0.93 -1.70
CA GLY A 232 7.03 -2.24 -1.98
C GLY A 232 8.03 -3.37 -1.77
N ARG A 233 9.29 -3.18 -2.19
CA ARG A 233 10.39 -4.14 -1.97
C ARG A 233 10.78 -4.27 -0.51
N LEU A 234 10.75 -3.18 0.25
CA LEU A 234 10.93 -3.18 1.70
C LEU A 234 9.89 -4.10 2.37
N ALA A 235 8.61 -3.92 2.05
CA ALA A 235 7.53 -4.73 2.60
C ALA A 235 7.68 -6.22 2.26
N LEU A 236 8.04 -6.53 1.00
CA LEU A 236 8.30 -7.91 0.56
C LEU A 236 9.50 -8.52 1.29
N GLY A 237 10.63 -7.81 1.36
CA GLY A 237 11.84 -8.28 2.06
C GLY A 237 11.61 -8.50 3.56
N MET A 238 10.81 -7.62 4.20
CA MET A 238 10.40 -7.85 5.60
C MET A 238 9.57 -9.12 5.74
N ASN A 239 8.66 -9.38 4.81
CA ASN A 239 7.80 -10.56 4.82
C ASN A 239 8.54 -11.87 4.52
N GLU A 240 9.64 -11.82 3.75
CA GLU A 240 10.50 -12.99 3.54
C GLU A 240 11.20 -13.48 4.81
N ARG A 241 11.39 -12.59 5.79
CA ARG A 241 12.08 -12.90 7.05
C ARG A 241 11.10 -13.05 8.22
N GLY A 242 10.16 -12.14 8.35
CA GLY A 242 9.29 -12.03 9.51
C GLY A 242 8.01 -12.85 9.47
N SER A 243 7.27 -12.80 10.58
CA SER A 243 6.04 -13.56 10.78
C SER A 243 4.82 -12.98 10.07
N GLY A 244 4.78 -11.65 9.85
CA GLY A 244 3.69 -11.01 9.12
C GLY A 244 3.94 -9.53 8.81
N VAL A 245 3.47 -9.08 7.64
CA VAL A 245 3.59 -7.69 7.19
C VAL A 245 2.27 -7.23 6.57
N VAL A 246 1.85 -6.03 6.95
CA VAL A 246 0.71 -5.33 6.38
C VAL A 246 1.19 -4.01 5.79
N LEU A 247 0.91 -3.76 4.52
CA LEU A 247 1.18 -2.49 3.85
C LEU A 247 -0.15 -1.77 3.57
N ALA A 248 -0.33 -0.58 4.14
CA ALA A 248 -1.55 0.20 4.04
C ALA A 248 -1.26 1.59 3.47
N GLY A 249 -2.10 2.04 2.56
CA GLY A 249 -2.02 3.35 1.92
C GLY A 249 -3.38 3.78 1.40
N ARG A 250 -3.41 4.93 0.70
CA ARG A 250 -4.60 5.41 -0.01
C ARG A 250 -4.69 4.82 -1.41
N ILE A 251 -5.83 5.02 -2.07
CA ILE A 251 -6.20 4.23 -3.26
C ILE A 251 -5.18 4.39 -4.40
N ASN A 252 -4.55 5.56 -4.49
CA ASN A 252 -3.54 5.88 -5.49
C ASN A 252 -2.24 5.07 -5.32
N THR A 253 -1.94 4.57 -4.11
CA THR A 253 -0.77 3.71 -3.88
C THR A 253 -0.92 2.32 -4.51
N ALA A 254 -2.13 1.95 -4.91
CA ALA A 254 -2.45 0.73 -5.65
C ALA A 254 -2.58 0.95 -7.17
N ALA A 255 -2.40 2.19 -7.65
CA ALA A 255 -2.27 2.48 -9.08
C ALA A 255 -0.91 2.01 -9.61
N ASP A 256 -0.80 1.87 -10.94
CA ASP A 256 0.40 1.39 -11.63
C ASP A 256 1.69 2.07 -11.12
N GLY A 257 2.60 1.28 -10.57
CA GLY A 257 3.89 1.76 -10.05
C GLY A 257 3.87 2.30 -8.62
N GLY A 258 2.71 2.34 -7.95
CA GLY A 258 2.60 2.62 -6.52
C GLY A 258 3.07 1.44 -5.64
N ALA A 259 3.41 1.70 -4.38
CA ALA A 259 3.97 0.67 -3.50
C ALA A 259 3.07 -0.56 -3.30
N ILE A 260 1.74 -0.36 -3.24
CA ILE A 260 0.79 -1.49 -3.12
C ILE A 260 0.72 -2.27 -4.43
N ASP A 261 0.74 -1.60 -5.58
CA ASP A 261 0.78 -2.28 -6.89
C ASP A 261 2.06 -3.14 -7.03
N VAL A 262 3.21 -2.61 -6.64
CA VAL A 262 4.49 -3.33 -6.67
C VAL A 262 4.42 -4.64 -5.88
N VAL A 263 3.78 -4.61 -4.70
CA VAL A 263 3.58 -5.78 -3.84
C VAL A 263 2.59 -6.78 -4.46
N ARG A 264 1.41 -6.30 -4.88
CA ARG A 264 0.35 -7.15 -5.49
C ARG A 264 0.87 -7.84 -6.76
N THR A 265 1.48 -7.07 -7.66
CA THR A 265 2.08 -7.58 -8.91
C THR A 265 3.20 -8.60 -8.64
N ALA A 266 3.99 -8.42 -7.59
CA ALA A 266 5.01 -9.41 -7.20
C ALA A 266 4.38 -10.74 -6.73
N GLN A 267 3.37 -10.66 -5.85
CA GLN A 267 2.70 -11.84 -5.29
C GLN A 267 1.87 -12.61 -6.33
N GLU A 268 1.29 -11.94 -7.33
CA GLU A 268 0.62 -12.61 -8.45
C GLU A 268 1.60 -13.45 -9.27
N ARG A 269 2.79 -12.91 -9.55
CA ARG A 269 3.85 -13.64 -10.27
C ARG A 269 4.27 -14.91 -9.52
N ASP A 270 4.39 -14.82 -8.20
CA ASP A 270 4.79 -15.95 -7.36
C ASP A 270 3.66 -16.98 -7.18
N SER A 271 2.41 -16.53 -7.16
CA SER A 271 1.22 -17.40 -7.10
C SER A 271 1.02 -18.25 -8.35
N GLY A 272 1.49 -17.78 -9.50
CA GLY A 272 1.54 -18.53 -10.75
C GLY A 272 2.66 -19.58 -10.82
N SER A 273 3.57 -19.60 -9.84
CA SER A 273 4.67 -20.58 -9.77
C SER A 273 4.18 -21.93 -9.23
N ALA A 274 4.89 -23.02 -9.56
CA ALA A 274 4.57 -24.37 -9.09
C ALA A 274 4.65 -24.56 -7.56
N GLN A 275 5.18 -23.57 -6.84
CA GLN A 275 5.25 -23.55 -5.38
C GLN A 275 4.06 -22.84 -4.71
N GLY A 276 3.32 -21.98 -5.43
CA GLY A 276 2.27 -21.11 -4.85
C GLY A 276 2.81 -20.16 -3.76
N ALA A 277 2.19 -18.99 -3.58
CA ALA A 277 2.56 -18.13 -2.48
C ALA A 277 2.10 -18.75 -1.15
N ILE A 278 3.02 -19.35 -0.40
CA ILE A 278 2.74 -19.94 0.93
C ILE A 278 2.64 -18.85 2.01
N ARG A 279 3.22 -17.67 1.75
CA ARG A 279 3.22 -16.46 2.59
C ARG A 279 3.25 -15.22 1.69
N GLY A 280 2.77 -14.09 2.16
CA GLY A 280 2.69 -12.86 1.38
C GLY A 280 2.33 -11.66 2.24
N VAL A 281 2.49 -10.45 1.71
CA VAL A 281 2.11 -9.21 2.39
C VAL A 281 0.61 -8.99 2.23
N SER A 282 -0.08 -8.56 3.29
CA SER A 282 -1.46 -8.07 3.17
C SER A 282 -1.43 -6.61 2.77
N THR A 283 -2.19 -6.23 1.74
CA THR A 283 -2.22 -4.84 1.24
C THR A 283 -3.58 -4.20 1.44
N ILE A 284 -3.61 -2.95 1.90
CA ILE A 284 -4.84 -2.17 2.11
C ILE A 284 -4.72 -0.84 1.38
N ASP A 285 -5.51 -0.61 0.34
CA ASP A 285 -5.43 0.61 -0.48
C ASP A 285 -6.40 1.72 -0.04
N SER A 286 -7.17 1.55 1.03
CA SER A 286 -8.20 2.51 1.42
C SER A 286 -8.05 2.95 2.87
N VAL A 287 -6.82 3.22 3.33
CA VAL A 287 -6.54 3.54 4.75
C VAL A 287 -7.22 4.83 5.23
N ASN A 288 -7.59 5.72 4.30
CA ASN A 288 -8.37 6.93 4.59
C ASN A 288 -9.87 6.67 4.80
N MET A 289 -10.30 5.42 4.66
CA MET A 289 -11.69 4.99 4.85
C MET A 289 -11.77 4.09 6.08
N VAL A 290 -12.88 4.15 6.81
CA VAL A 290 -13.04 3.42 8.08
C VAL A 290 -12.95 1.90 7.86
N TYR A 291 -13.51 1.40 6.75
CA TYR A 291 -13.41 -0.02 6.40
C TYR A 291 -11.97 -0.46 6.13
N GLY A 292 -11.15 0.41 5.53
CA GLY A 292 -9.73 0.13 5.27
C GLY A 292 -8.95 0.09 6.57
N GLN A 293 -9.18 1.03 7.48
CA GLN A 293 -8.55 1.06 8.81
C GLN A 293 -8.87 -0.20 9.63
N ILE A 294 -10.12 -0.67 9.62
CA ILE A 294 -10.51 -1.96 10.21
C ILE A 294 -9.77 -3.10 9.50
N GLY A 295 -9.72 -3.06 8.16
CA GLY A 295 -9.01 -4.00 7.32
C GLY A 295 -7.53 -4.15 7.68
N VAL A 296 -6.83 -3.07 8.05
CA VAL A 296 -5.44 -3.12 8.53
C VAL A 296 -5.30 -4.03 9.75
N ILE A 297 -6.16 -3.85 10.75
CA ILE A 297 -6.10 -4.62 12.00
C ILE A 297 -6.46 -6.09 11.78
N LEU A 298 -7.51 -6.35 11.02
CA LEU A 298 -7.95 -7.71 10.71
C LEU A 298 -6.93 -8.44 9.82
N SER A 299 -6.26 -7.72 8.91
CA SER A 299 -5.20 -8.26 8.08
C SER A 299 -3.98 -8.63 8.92
N ALA A 300 -3.62 -7.81 9.91
CA ALA A 300 -2.55 -8.12 10.84
C ALA A 300 -2.84 -9.41 11.63
N ARG A 301 -4.09 -9.63 12.04
CA ARG A 301 -4.52 -10.91 12.64
C ARG A 301 -4.39 -12.06 11.65
N ASP A 302 -4.87 -11.88 10.43
CA ASP A 302 -4.90 -12.92 9.41
C ASP A 302 -3.46 -13.34 8.99
N GLN A 303 -2.53 -12.40 8.93
CA GLN A 303 -1.08 -12.65 8.74
C GLN A 303 -0.54 -13.65 9.78
N LEU A 304 -0.91 -13.49 11.05
CA LEU A 304 -0.51 -14.40 12.14
C LEU A 304 -1.13 -15.79 12.01
N LEU A 305 -2.21 -15.92 11.25
CA LEU A 305 -2.86 -17.18 10.90
C LEU A 305 -2.35 -17.75 9.56
N GLY A 306 -1.33 -17.12 8.95
CA GLY A 306 -0.77 -17.52 7.66
C GLY A 306 -1.64 -17.15 6.47
N LYS A 307 -2.57 -16.21 6.64
CA LYS A 307 -3.43 -15.68 5.57
C LYS A 307 -3.00 -14.28 5.17
N PHE A 308 -3.13 -13.97 3.89
CA PHE A 308 -2.86 -12.66 3.34
C PHE A 308 -3.78 -12.41 2.14
N GLY A 309 -3.89 -11.16 1.72
CA GLY A 309 -4.71 -10.79 0.57
C GLY A 309 -4.56 -9.33 0.17
N ALA A 310 -5.17 -8.99 -0.97
CA ALA A 310 -5.26 -7.63 -1.48
C ALA A 310 -6.62 -7.03 -1.15
N TYR A 311 -6.66 -6.01 -0.30
CA TYR A 311 -7.90 -5.44 0.22
C TYR A 311 -8.07 -3.96 -0.12
N GLY A 312 -9.33 -3.57 -0.34
CA GLY A 312 -9.72 -2.18 -0.52
C GLY A 312 -10.69 -1.99 -1.68
N ALA A 313 -10.57 -0.86 -2.37
CA ALA A 313 -11.48 -0.43 -3.43
C ALA A 313 -10.80 -0.29 -4.81
N ALA A 314 -9.47 -0.40 -4.89
CA ALA A 314 -8.79 -0.39 -6.18
C ALA A 314 -9.18 -1.60 -7.04
N GLU A 315 -9.02 -1.49 -8.36
CA GLU A 315 -9.30 -2.59 -9.29
C GLU A 315 -8.45 -3.85 -8.99
N SER A 316 -7.24 -3.65 -8.46
CA SER A 316 -6.33 -4.72 -8.04
C SER A 316 -6.68 -5.34 -6.67
N ALA A 317 -7.77 -4.92 -6.01
CA ALA A 317 -8.22 -5.53 -4.76
C ALA A 317 -9.05 -6.81 -5.01
N GLU A 318 -8.81 -7.84 -4.19
CA GLU A 318 -9.54 -9.12 -4.22
C GLU A 318 -10.85 -9.05 -3.42
N ALA A 319 -10.89 -8.20 -2.38
CA ALA A 319 -12.05 -7.97 -1.53
C ALA A 319 -11.98 -6.60 -0.84
N ALA A 320 -13.10 -6.12 -0.28
CA ALA A 320 -13.12 -4.87 0.49
C ALA A 320 -12.36 -4.98 1.83
N GLY A 321 -12.19 -6.20 2.36
CA GLY A 321 -11.50 -6.51 3.61
C GLY A 321 -11.36 -8.02 3.82
N PRO A 322 -10.53 -8.45 4.78
CA PRO A 322 -10.26 -9.86 5.13
C PRO A 322 -11.45 -10.58 5.78
#